data_AF-A0A7S2B1F4-F1
#
_entry.id   AF-A0A7S2B1F4-F1
#
_cell.length_a   1.000
_cell.length_b   1.000
_cell.length_c   1.000
_cell.angle_alpha   90.00
_cell.angle_beta   90.00
_cell.angle_gamma   90.00
#
_symmetry.space_group_name_H-M   'P 1'
#
loop_
_entity.id
_entity.type
_entity.pdbx_description
1 polymer ?
#
loop_
_entity_poly.entity_id
_entity_poly.type
_entity_poly.pdbx_seq_one_letter_code
_entity_poly.pdbx_strand_id
1 'polypeptide(L)'
;EESAKKGACGNPMVERRKQASYLGLMSCVDADLGWLFAALKAKGYWDTTMIIFSSDHGEQMGDHWLQGKTGFFDQSYHVPLIIRDPRPVGDETRGFPCNAFTESVDIFPTILDFLGVSPPSQCDGFSLLRLI
;
A
#
# COMPACT_ATOMS: atom_id res chain seq x y z
N GLU A 1 -29.30 -22.27 24.90
CA GLU A 1 -28.35 -22.22 23.75
C GLU A 1 -28.52 -20.98 22.87
N GLU A 2 -29.04 -19.86 23.38
CA GLU A 2 -29.37 -18.68 22.56
C GLU A 2 -28.87 -17.36 23.19
N SER A 3 -27.68 -17.36 23.77
CA SER A 3 -27.10 -16.15 24.38
C SER A 3 -25.70 -15.79 23.87
N ALA A 4 -25.17 -16.52 22.89
CA ALA A 4 -23.81 -16.31 22.35
C ALA A 4 -23.75 -15.50 21.03
N LYS A 5 -24.89 -15.01 20.52
CA LYS A 5 -24.97 -14.26 19.24
C LYS A 5 -25.20 -12.76 19.38
N LYS A 6 -25.07 -12.18 20.58
CA LYS A 6 -25.02 -10.72 20.75
C LYS A 6 -23.59 -10.22 20.59
N GLY A 7 -23.25 -10.02 19.31
CA GLY A 7 -22.24 -9.13 18.74
C GLY A 7 -21.07 -8.70 19.60
N ALA A 8 -19.87 -9.12 19.21
CA ALA A 8 -18.60 -8.46 19.53
C ALA A 8 -18.53 -7.01 18.97
N CYS A 9 -19.51 -6.58 18.17
CA CYS A 9 -19.63 -5.23 17.65
C CYS A 9 -20.03 -4.26 18.78
N GLY A 10 -19.15 -3.29 19.08
CA GLY A 10 -19.43 -2.21 20.03
C GLY A 10 -18.79 -2.35 21.42
N ASN A 11 -18.03 -3.40 21.71
CA ASN A 11 -17.25 -3.48 22.95
C ASN A 11 -15.90 -2.74 22.80
N PRO A 12 -15.65 -1.63 23.52
CA PRO A 12 -14.43 -0.83 23.34
C PRO A 12 -13.13 -1.59 23.60
N MET A 13 -13.13 -2.57 24.51
CA MET A 13 -11.94 -3.38 24.78
C MET A 13 -11.62 -4.34 23.63
N VAL A 14 -12.65 -4.91 23.01
CA VAL A 14 -12.47 -5.80 21.86
C VAL A 14 -11.93 -5.03 20.66
N GLU A 15 -12.48 -3.85 20.39
CA GLU A 15 -12.01 -3.00 19.27
C GLU A 15 -10.57 -2.52 19.48
N ARG A 16 -10.22 -2.05 20.69
CA ARG A 16 -8.83 -1.69 21.01
C ARG A 16 -7.87 -2.86 20.84
N ARG A 17 -8.29 -4.08 21.21
CA ARG A 17 -7.46 -5.28 21.03
C ARG A 17 -7.24 -5.59 19.55
N LYS A 18 -8.28 -5.48 18.71
CA LYS A 18 -8.14 -5.65 17.26
C LYS A 18 -7.19 -4.62 16.66
N GLN A 19 -7.35 -3.34 17.03
CA GLN A 19 -6.45 -2.27 16.60
C GLN A 19 -5.00 -2.53 17.01
N ALA A 20 -4.77 -2.91 18.27
CA ALA A 20 -3.42 -3.26 18.74
C ALA A 20 -2.84 -4.45 17.98
N SER A 21 -3.62 -5.50 17.72
CA SER A 21 -3.18 -6.65 16.93
C SER A 21 -2.89 -6.27 15.47
N TYR A 22 -3.71 -5.43 14.84
CA TYR A 22 -3.49 -4.95 13.48
C TYR A 22 -2.18 -4.16 13.37
N LEU A 23 -1.95 -3.19 14.25
CA LEU A 23 -0.71 -2.42 14.29
C LEU A 23 0.52 -3.28 14.64
N GLY A 24 0.35 -4.30 15.49
CA GLY A 24 1.38 -5.29 15.76
C GLY A 24 1.76 -6.10 14.52
N LEU A 25 0.79 -6.53 13.73
CA LEU A 25 1.03 -7.24 12.46
C LEU A 25 1.70 -6.32 11.43
N MET A 26 1.30 -5.04 11.34
CA MET A 26 2.01 -4.07 10.50
C MET A 26 3.48 -3.93 10.89
N SER A 27 3.78 -3.95 12.19
CA SER A 27 5.17 -3.90 12.68
C SER A 27 5.97 -5.16 12.28
N CYS A 28 5.32 -6.33 12.22
CA CYS A 28 5.96 -7.54 11.69
C CYS A 28 6.26 -7.41 10.19
N VAL A 29 5.31 -6.91 9.39
CA VAL A 29 5.51 -6.67 7.95
C VAL A 29 6.65 -5.68 7.71
N ASP A 30 6.74 -4.59 8.50
CA ASP A 30 7.83 -3.62 8.42
C ASP A 30 9.20 -4.27 8.67
N ALA A 31 9.31 -5.12 9.71
CA ALA A 31 10.52 -5.87 9.98
C ALA A 31 10.90 -6.79 8.80
N ASP A 32 9.94 -7.52 8.23
CA ASP A 32 10.14 -8.41 7.08
C ASP A 32 10.58 -7.66 5.81
N LEU A 33 10.04 -6.46 5.58
CA LEU A 33 10.52 -5.57 4.52
C LEU A 33 11.97 -5.13 4.75
N GLY A 34 12.35 -4.87 6.01
CA GLY A 34 13.73 -4.61 6.39
C GLY A 34 14.69 -5.73 5.96
N TRP A 35 14.30 -6.99 6.20
CA TRP A 35 15.07 -8.16 5.74
C TRP A 35 15.16 -8.24 4.21
N LEU A 36 14.04 -8.01 3.51
CA LEU A 36 14.01 -8.01 2.05
C LEU A 36 14.96 -6.95 1.47
N PHE A 37 14.91 -5.72 1.97
CA PHE A 37 15.76 -4.63 1.50
C PHE A 37 17.24 -4.87 1.82
N ALA A 38 17.55 -5.43 2.99
CA ALA A 38 18.91 -5.83 3.34
C ALA A 38 19.44 -6.89 2.36
N ALA A 39 18.62 -7.89 2.00
CA ALA A 39 19.00 -8.92 1.03
C ALA A 39 19.23 -8.35 -0.37
N LEU A 40 18.37 -7.42 -0.84
CA LEU A 40 18.57 -6.74 -2.12
C LEU A 40 19.89 -5.95 -2.17
N LYS A 41 20.21 -5.23 -1.08
CA LYS A 41 21.49 -4.50 -0.94
C LYS A 41 22.69 -5.45 -0.94
N ALA A 42 22.64 -6.52 -0.14
CA ALA A 42 23.72 -7.49 -0.06
C ALA A 42 24.01 -8.19 -1.40
N LYS A 43 22.99 -8.37 -2.24
CA LYS A 43 23.12 -8.94 -3.59
C LYS A 43 23.46 -7.91 -4.68
N GLY A 44 23.58 -6.63 -4.34
CA GLY A 44 23.88 -5.57 -5.31
C GLY A 44 22.72 -5.19 -6.23
N TYR A 45 21.49 -5.58 -5.90
CA TYR A 45 20.29 -5.27 -6.72
C TYR A 45 19.59 -3.97 -6.31
N TRP A 46 20.05 -3.33 -5.24
CA TRP A 46 19.43 -2.12 -4.73
C TRP A 46 19.39 -1.01 -5.80
N ASP A 47 20.49 -0.77 -6.50
CA ASP A 47 20.60 0.34 -7.45
C ASP A 47 20.08 0.03 -8.87
N THR A 48 19.47 -1.14 -9.06
CA THR A 48 18.92 -1.57 -10.36
C THR A 48 17.46 -2.03 -10.28
N THR A 49 16.86 -2.01 -9.09
CA THR A 49 15.51 -2.53 -8.83
C THR A 49 14.56 -1.39 -8.49
N MET A 50 13.49 -1.23 -9.28
CA MET A 50 12.34 -0.41 -8.88
C MET A 50 11.57 -1.11 -7.78
N ILE A 51 11.25 -0.36 -6.72
CA ILE A 51 10.45 -0.86 -5.59
C ILE A 51 9.14 -0.08 -5.59
N ILE A 52 8.03 -0.80 -5.71
CA ILE A 52 6.68 -0.26 -5.53
C ILE A 52 6.10 -0.93 -4.28
N PHE A 53 5.81 -0.15 -3.26
CA PHE A 53 5.10 -0.58 -2.07
C PHE A 53 3.68 0.00 -2.10
N SER A 54 2.69 -0.87 -1.97
CA SER A 54 1.29 -0.49 -1.95
C SER A 54 0.44 -1.51 -1.18
N SER A 55 -0.85 -1.24 -1.04
CA SER A 55 -1.86 -2.14 -0.51
C SER A 55 -3.03 -2.26 -1.49
N ASP A 56 -3.75 -3.38 -1.46
CA ASP A 56 -4.90 -3.62 -2.33
C ASP A 56 -6.16 -2.84 -1.88
N HIS A 57 -6.29 -2.57 -0.59
CA HIS A 57 -7.34 -1.75 0.00
C HIS A 57 -6.97 -1.28 1.41
N GLY A 58 -7.70 -0.30 1.92
CA GLY A 58 -7.61 0.12 3.31
C GLY A 58 -8.48 -0.74 4.24
N GLU A 59 -8.68 -0.28 5.48
CA GLU A 59 -9.44 -0.97 6.50
C GLU A 59 -10.18 0.06 7.37
N GLN A 60 -11.50 -0.09 7.53
CA GLN A 60 -12.33 0.82 8.32
C GLN A 60 -11.99 0.79 9.81
N MET A 61 -11.54 -0.35 10.36
CA MET A 61 -11.14 -0.48 11.79
C MET A 61 -12.13 0.12 12.82
N GLY A 62 -13.43 0.16 12.52
CA GLY A 62 -14.47 0.74 13.39
C GLY A 62 -14.92 2.15 13.01
N ASP A 63 -14.26 2.81 12.05
CA ASP A 63 -14.68 4.11 11.53
C ASP A 63 -16.07 4.02 10.91
N HIS A 64 -16.88 5.06 11.13
CA HIS A 64 -18.28 5.12 10.70
C HIS A 64 -19.13 3.90 11.13
N TRP A 65 -18.74 3.20 12.20
CA TRP A 65 -19.35 1.94 12.65
C TRP A 65 -19.20 0.77 11.66
N LEU A 66 -18.26 0.88 10.72
CA LEU A 66 -17.95 -0.12 9.71
C LEU A 66 -16.68 -0.89 10.07
N GLN A 67 -16.53 -2.05 9.45
CA GLN A 67 -15.35 -2.92 9.55
C GLN A 67 -15.03 -3.45 8.16
N GLY A 68 -13.79 -3.86 7.94
CA GLY A 68 -13.29 -4.33 6.65
C GLY A 68 -13.18 -3.21 5.62
N LYS A 69 -13.19 -3.62 4.36
CA LYS A 69 -13.22 -2.77 3.16
C LYS A 69 -14.64 -2.53 2.66
N THR A 70 -15.49 -2.00 3.53
CA THR A 70 -16.90 -1.76 3.20
C THR A 70 -17.22 -0.27 3.11
N GLY A 71 -18.35 0.07 2.49
CA GLY A 71 -18.77 1.46 2.30
C GLY A 71 -18.00 2.17 1.18
N PHE A 72 -18.09 3.51 1.19
CA PHE A 72 -17.56 4.42 0.15
C PHE A 72 -16.64 5.49 0.76
N PHE A 73 -16.13 5.25 1.98
CA PHE A 73 -15.26 6.18 2.69
C PHE A 73 -13.79 5.90 2.41
N ASP A 74 -12.96 6.94 2.53
CA ASP A 74 -11.54 6.92 2.22
C ASP A 74 -10.78 5.81 2.95
N GLN A 75 -11.15 5.45 4.18
CA GLN A 75 -10.49 4.39 4.93
C GLN A 75 -10.50 3.03 4.21
N SER A 76 -11.44 2.78 3.29
CA SER A 76 -11.48 1.54 2.51
C SER A 76 -10.58 1.58 1.26
N TYR A 77 -10.21 2.77 0.77
CA TYR A 77 -9.62 2.94 -0.57
C TYR A 77 -8.30 3.73 -0.58
N HIS A 78 -8.06 4.57 0.43
CA HIS A 78 -6.86 5.38 0.55
C HIS A 78 -5.72 4.51 1.09
N VAL A 79 -4.98 3.93 0.15
CA VAL A 79 -3.86 3.02 0.40
C VAL A 79 -2.52 3.74 0.28
N PRO A 80 -1.46 3.27 0.98
CA PRO A 80 -0.12 3.80 0.75
C PRO A 80 0.33 3.48 -0.67
N LEU A 81 1.07 4.40 -1.29
CA LEU A 81 1.80 4.15 -2.52
C LEU A 81 3.18 4.81 -2.40
N ILE A 82 4.24 4.01 -2.37
CA ILE A 82 5.62 4.47 -2.36
C ILE A 82 6.32 3.83 -3.55
N ILE A 83 6.88 4.66 -4.42
CA ILE A 83 7.67 4.20 -5.57
C ILE A 83 9.09 4.72 -5.41
N ARG A 84 10.05 3.80 -5.44
CA ARG A 84 11.48 4.10 -5.55
C ARG A 84 11.94 3.73 -6.95
N ASP A 85 12.18 4.74 -7.77
CA ASP A 85 12.94 4.59 -9.00
C ASP A 85 14.46 4.54 -8.66
N PRO A 86 15.20 3.49 -9.07
CA PRO A 86 16.62 3.40 -8.81
C PRO A 86 17.47 4.26 -9.76
N ARG A 87 16.90 4.79 -10.84
CA ARG A 87 17.58 5.62 -11.83
C ARG A 87 17.84 7.03 -11.26
N PRO A 88 18.86 7.76 -11.75
CA PRO A 88 19.18 9.10 -11.26
C PRO A 88 18.02 10.11 -11.31
N VAL A 89 17.08 9.96 -12.25
CA VAL A 89 15.89 10.83 -12.34
C VAL A 89 15.02 10.77 -11.08
N GLY A 90 14.94 9.60 -10.43
CA GLY A 90 14.17 9.42 -9.21
C GLY A 90 14.79 10.09 -7.97
N ASP A 91 16.03 10.59 -8.06
CA ASP A 91 16.63 11.32 -6.96
C ASP A 91 16.01 12.72 -6.77
N GLU A 92 15.37 13.27 -7.80
CA GLU A 92 14.70 14.57 -7.73
C GLU A 92 13.48 14.56 -6.80
N THR A 93 12.80 13.42 -6.69
CA THR A 93 11.57 13.25 -5.89
C THR A 93 11.79 12.46 -4.61
N ARG A 94 12.98 11.89 -4.40
CA ARG A 94 13.28 11.01 -3.27
C ARG A 94 13.04 11.72 -1.93
N GLY A 95 12.12 11.14 -1.14
CA GLY A 95 11.76 11.66 0.18
C GLY A 95 10.74 12.80 0.16
N PHE A 96 10.26 13.21 -1.02
CA PHE A 96 9.19 14.20 -1.15
C PHE A 96 7.82 13.53 -1.32
N PRO A 97 6.76 14.08 -0.70
CA PRO A 97 5.40 13.60 -0.93
C PRO A 97 4.87 14.07 -2.28
N CYS A 98 4.10 13.21 -2.96
CA CYS A 98 3.31 13.57 -4.13
C CYS A 98 1.83 13.72 -3.72
N ASN A 99 1.23 14.86 -4.05
CA ASN A 99 -0.19 15.14 -3.74
C ASN A 99 -1.11 14.95 -4.96
N ALA A 100 -0.59 14.42 -6.07
CA ALA A 100 -1.41 14.10 -7.24
C ALA A 100 -2.37 12.97 -6.90
N PHE A 101 -3.58 13.02 -7.46
CA PHE A 101 -4.53 11.91 -7.34
C PHE A 101 -4.09 10.77 -8.26
N THR A 102 -4.00 9.56 -7.71
CA THR A 102 -3.56 8.35 -8.42
C THR A 102 -4.45 7.18 -8.06
N GLU A 103 -4.49 6.17 -8.93
CA GLU A 103 -5.31 4.98 -8.74
C GLU A 103 -4.46 3.71 -8.79
N SER A 104 -4.92 2.63 -8.15
CA SER A 104 -4.18 1.36 -8.15
C SER A 104 -3.97 0.78 -9.55
N VAL A 105 -4.82 1.14 -10.53
CA VAL A 105 -4.69 0.74 -11.93
C VAL A 105 -3.49 1.37 -12.64
N ASP A 106 -2.92 2.45 -12.09
CA ASP A 106 -1.76 3.15 -12.63
C ASP A 106 -0.45 2.37 -12.42
N ILE A 107 -0.42 1.43 -11.47
CA ILE A 107 0.77 0.66 -11.12
C ILE A 107 1.25 -0.18 -12.31
N PHE A 108 0.34 -0.85 -13.01
CA PHE A 108 0.69 -1.72 -14.13
C PHE A 108 1.34 -0.97 -15.31
N PRO A 109 0.75 0.09 -15.88
CA PRO A 109 1.40 0.87 -16.93
C PRO A 109 2.69 1.55 -16.45
N THR A 110 2.81 1.92 -15.16
CA THR A 110 4.06 2.44 -14.59
C THR A 110 5.20 1.42 -14.65
N ILE A 111 4.92 0.15 -14.33
CA ILE A 111 5.90 -0.94 -14.43
C ILE A 111 6.33 -1.16 -15.88
N LEU A 112 5.38 -1.17 -16.82
CA LEU A 112 5.70 -1.35 -18.24
C LEU A 112 6.55 -0.20 -18.79
N ASP A 113 6.18 1.04 -18.49
CA ASP A 113 6.92 2.24 -18.89
C ASP A 113 8.34 2.24 -18.31
N PHE A 114 8.50 1.82 -17.05
CA PHE A 114 9.83 1.67 -16.43
C PHE A 114 10.71 0.65 -17.18
N LEU A 115 10.11 -0.43 -17.67
CA LEU A 115 10.79 -1.46 -18.46
C LEU A 115 10.96 -1.09 -19.94
N GLY A 116 10.48 0.08 -20.39
CA GLY A 116 10.50 0.50 -21.79
C GLY A 116 9.55 -0.29 -22.69
N VAL A 117 8.49 -0.87 -22.11
CA VAL A 117 7.47 -1.65 -22.80
C VAL A 117 6.20 -0.80 -22.95
N SER A 118 5.66 -0.72 -24.16
CA SER A 118 4.40 -0.01 -24.39
C SER A 118 3.23 -0.71 -23.68
N PRO A 119 2.42 0.00 -22.86
CA PRO A 119 1.22 -0.56 -22.28
C PRO A 119 0.21 -1.01 -23.36
N PRO A 120 -0.49 -2.14 -23.15
CA PRO A 120 -1.56 -2.55 -24.05
C PRO A 120 -2.74 -1.58 -23.98
N SER A 121 -3.54 -1.50 -25.05
CA SER A 121 -4.65 -0.54 -25.16
C SER A 121 -5.78 -0.76 -24.16
N GLN A 122 -5.81 -1.91 -23.49
CA GLN A 122 -6.78 -2.25 -22.44
C GLN A 122 -6.40 -1.65 -21.08
N CYS A 123 -5.22 -1.05 -20.93
CA CYS A 123 -4.86 -0.36 -19.69
C CYS A 123 -5.64 0.95 -19.57
N ASP A 124 -6.46 1.06 -18.53
CA ASP A 124 -7.17 2.30 -18.20
C ASP A 124 -6.28 3.29 -17.43
N GLY A 125 -5.30 2.79 -16.67
CA GLY A 125 -4.39 3.62 -15.88
C GLY A 125 -3.30 4.31 -16.71
N PHE A 126 -2.63 5.28 -16.09
CA PHE A 126 -1.53 6.03 -16.68
C PHE A 126 -0.23 5.82 -15.92
N SER A 127 0.89 5.85 -16.63
CA SER A 127 2.21 5.75 -15.99
C SER A 127 2.47 6.93 -15.04
N LEU A 128 2.86 6.60 -13.82
CA LEU A 128 3.21 7.55 -12.76
C LEU A 128 4.66 8.04 -12.86
N LEU A 129 5.46 7.55 -13.82
CA LEU A 129 6.87 7.96 -13.97
C LEU A 129 7.08 9.45 -14.21
N ARG A 130 6.04 10.20 -14.59
CA ARG A 130 6.11 11.67 -14.71
C ARG A 130 5.98 12.40 -13.38
N LEU A 131 5.57 11.70 -12.32
CA LEU A 131 5.33 12.24 -10.99
C LEU A 131 6.46 11.89 -10.00
N ILE A 132 7.35 10.98 -10.38
CA ILE A 132 8.42 10.43 -9.54
C ILE A 132 9.79 10.55 -10.21
#